data_AF-A0A4Y7S9S4-F1
#
_entry.id   AF-A0A4Y7S9S4-F1
#
_cell.length_a   1.000
_cell.length_b   1.000
_cell.length_c   1.000
_cell.angle_alpha   90.00
_cell.angle_beta   90.00
_cell.angle_gamma   90.00
#
_symmetry.space_group_name_H-M   'P 1'
#
loop_
_entity.id
_entity.type
_entity.pdbx_description
1 polymer ?
#
loop_
_entity_poly.entity_id
_entity_poly.type
_entity_poly.pdbx_seq_one_letter_code
_entity_poly.pdbx_strand_id
1 'polypeptide(L)'
;MSSSQPTDLATAAPPDLVAPFKRAWFYNGISDDPPHLLYRFDLSTSPYSIPKPPFGHTTLPENTVHAAFDATLTPTVWRSTVAPAIITLLKEPERAIHLSSLMAVHFSTVIPYEDELPVFGPTVIWISVHPGTTTAIACRDASPDILSLLGAHGVQGAPGSVEQLSGPPMMRVVDDTDPTSYVRRALMPVLGLPLAAAVEEEEGDDDSQGGGSRSGSLAFFFHEGEDKGGNPSEKVLGITTKHAIFARKNVQANANVDSSELSGYTGGAAKADISVRACSSRRFQAMVNKTQKLIDTNTFDAELLPRRIAGLESKPKPTTTTAAEDDTYVLKWRKLELERVKEDKVDLEKFLKDLDANWRDPTQRTIGVVDWAPEIRSDVDAHGYTQDIATFALDESKWKKEFKGNVLTFYFTVTGNRPSFKYPINDLFKIQGFVPAERLANPYFPTSPQEENTAAFTVAKSGQSSNLTFGRYSPMEAYTCSTSGEHGSWEIPIFNYDRRLDGLSFIGDTRLGEFSAKGDSGSLVFNARGEMVALLHSGIITRRKEERFGGVTVSSHVGFATPAHFVVEQIKRRYPKADFTRQEF
;
A
#
# COMPACT_ATOMS: atom_id res chain seq x y z
N MET A 1 -49.18 -3.26 -20.93
CA MET A 1 -47.88 -3.22 -21.65
C MET A 1 -47.02 -4.33 -21.07
N SER A 2 -46.22 -5.03 -21.89
CA SER A 2 -45.48 -6.22 -21.43
C SER A 2 -44.30 -5.86 -20.54
N SER A 3 -44.07 -6.65 -19.48
CA SER A 3 -42.89 -6.56 -18.63
C SER A 3 -41.75 -7.38 -19.23
N SER A 4 -40.80 -6.70 -19.87
CA SER A 4 -39.55 -7.31 -20.29
C SER A 4 -38.68 -7.62 -19.07
N GLN A 5 -38.70 -8.88 -18.60
CA GLN A 5 -37.59 -9.38 -17.78
C GLN A 5 -36.28 -9.31 -18.59
N PRO A 6 -35.12 -9.09 -17.95
CA PRO A 6 -33.83 -9.17 -18.61
C PRO A 6 -33.43 -10.65 -18.81
N THR A 7 -33.98 -11.29 -19.84
CA THR A 7 -33.80 -12.72 -20.13
C THR A 7 -32.39 -13.12 -20.60
N ASP A 8 -31.46 -12.16 -20.73
CA ASP A 8 -30.14 -12.33 -21.37
C ASP A 8 -28.95 -12.30 -20.39
N LEU A 9 -29.20 -12.60 -19.10
CA LEU A 9 -28.13 -12.85 -18.12
C LEU A 9 -27.51 -14.26 -18.25
N ALA A 10 -28.07 -15.09 -19.13
CA ALA A 10 -27.74 -16.50 -19.30
C ALA A 10 -27.37 -16.87 -20.76
N THR A 11 -26.74 -15.94 -21.50
CA THR A 11 -26.16 -16.24 -22.81
C THR A 11 -25.17 -17.40 -22.68
N ALA A 12 -25.48 -18.55 -23.28
CA ALA A 12 -24.71 -19.78 -23.09
C ALA A 12 -23.31 -19.65 -23.71
N ALA A 13 -22.28 -19.72 -22.84
CA ALA A 13 -20.93 -19.98 -23.30
C ALA A 13 -20.82 -21.44 -23.81
N PRO A 14 -19.81 -21.77 -24.64
CA PRO A 14 -19.42 -23.15 -24.88
C PRO A 14 -19.19 -23.90 -23.54
N PRO A 15 -19.44 -25.22 -23.45
CA PRO A 15 -19.48 -25.96 -22.18
C PRO A 15 -18.26 -25.77 -21.26
N ASP A 16 -17.08 -25.53 -21.84
CA ASP A 16 -15.81 -25.40 -21.12
C ASP A 16 -15.43 -23.96 -20.77
N LEU A 17 -16.29 -22.96 -21.02
CA LEU A 17 -15.97 -21.53 -20.86
C LEU A 17 -16.86 -20.80 -19.85
N VAL A 18 -16.31 -19.74 -19.26
CA VAL A 18 -16.96 -18.93 -18.21
C VAL A 18 -18.10 -18.09 -18.81
N ALA A 19 -19.33 -18.31 -18.33
CA ALA A 19 -20.51 -17.54 -18.73
C ALA A 19 -20.34 -16.02 -18.48
N PRO A 20 -20.89 -15.13 -19.32
CA PRO A 20 -20.61 -13.68 -19.26
C PRO A 20 -20.86 -13.04 -17.89
N PHE A 21 -21.95 -13.41 -17.21
CA PHE A 21 -22.25 -12.93 -15.87
C PHE A 21 -21.19 -13.34 -14.83
N LYS A 22 -20.79 -14.61 -14.81
CA LYS A 22 -19.71 -15.11 -13.93
C LYS A 22 -18.37 -14.43 -14.26
N ARG A 23 -18.10 -14.19 -15.54
CA ARG A 23 -16.87 -13.50 -16.01
C ARG A 23 -16.76 -12.08 -15.45
N ALA A 24 -17.88 -11.35 -15.35
CA ALA A 24 -17.91 -9.99 -14.79
C ALA A 24 -17.90 -9.97 -13.25
N TRP A 25 -18.62 -10.87 -12.59
CA TRP A 25 -18.93 -10.75 -11.15
C TRP A 25 -18.25 -11.74 -10.21
N PHE A 26 -17.46 -12.72 -10.71
CA PHE A 26 -16.81 -13.72 -9.84
C PHE A 26 -15.85 -13.13 -8.79
N TYR A 27 -15.28 -11.95 -9.03
CA TYR A 27 -14.35 -11.27 -8.12
C TYR A 27 -14.99 -10.06 -7.39
N ASN A 28 -16.33 -9.93 -7.42
CA ASN A 28 -17.08 -8.92 -6.68
C ASN A 28 -16.73 -8.95 -5.17
N GLY A 29 -16.55 -7.78 -4.54
CA GLY A 29 -16.20 -7.67 -3.11
C GLY A 29 -14.70 -7.52 -2.79
N ILE A 30 -13.80 -7.98 -3.67
CA ILE A 30 -12.34 -7.91 -3.46
C ILE A 30 -11.81 -6.46 -3.55
N SER A 31 -12.52 -5.62 -4.32
CA SER A 31 -12.23 -4.21 -4.59
C SER A 31 -13.43 -3.56 -5.29
N ASP A 32 -13.43 -2.23 -5.41
CA ASP A 32 -14.48 -1.47 -6.11
C ASP A 32 -14.57 -1.75 -7.63
N ASP A 33 -13.46 -2.15 -8.28
CA ASP A 33 -13.41 -2.47 -9.73
C ASP A 33 -12.53 -3.71 -10.04
N PRO A 34 -13.01 -4.93 -9.76
CA PRO A 34 -12.22 -6.17 -9.85
C PRO A 34 -12.06 -6.68 -11.30
N PRO A 35 -11.02 -7.49 -11.60
CA PRO A 35 -10.73 -7.97 -12.95
C PRO A 35 -11.74 -9.01 -13.45
N HIS A 36 -11.83 -9.20 -14.77
CA HIS A 36 -12.68 -10.24 -15.37
C HIS A 36 -12.07 -11.65 -15.28
N LEU A 37 -12.86 -12.65 -14.85
CA LEU A 37 -12.44 -14.06 -14.84
C LEU A 37 -12.36 -14.63 -16.27
N LEU A 38 -11.17 -15.04 -16.72
CA LEU A 38 -10.98 -15.62 -18.05
C LEU A 38 -11.34 -17.11 -18.13
N TYR A 39 -10.86 -17.92 -17.19
CA TYR A 39 -11.07 -19.37 -17.14
C TYR A 39 -11.06 -19.87 -15.68
N ARG A 40 -11.64 -21.05 -15.43
CA ARG A 40 -11.60 -21.76 -14.13
C ARG A 40 -11.70 -23.27 -14.41
N PHE A 41 -10.87 -24.10 -13.80
CA PHE A 41 -10.78 -25.53 -14.14
C PHE A 41 -11.98 -26.35 -13.63
N ASP A 42 -12.39 -26.12 -12.38
CA ASP A 42 -13.50 -26.74 -11.66
C ASP A 42 -14.89 -26.23 -12.12
N LEU A 43 -15.06 -25.82 -13.38
CA LEU A 43 -16.34 -25.30 -13.90
C LEU A 43 -17.46 -26.35 -13.85
N SER A 44 -17.13 -27.62 -14.10
CA SER A 44 -18.06 -28.75 -14.12
C SER A 44 -18.39 -29.31 -12.72
N THR A 45 -17.47 -29.18 -11.76
CA THR A 45 -17.61 -29.71 -10.38
C THR A 45 -18.12 -28.67 -9.37
N SER A 46 -18.06 -27.37 -9.71
CA SER A 46 -18.40 -26.25 -8.81
C SER A 46 -19.22 -25.18 -9.56
N PRO A 47 -20.47 -25.47 -9.94
CA PRO A 47 -21.33 -24.52 -10.66
C PRO A 47 -21.59 -23.25 -9.82
N TYR A 48 -21.64 -22.10 -10.49
CA TYR A 48 -21.84 -20.81 -9.81
C TYR A 48 -23.33 -20.51 -9.65
N SER A 49 -23.85 -20.74 -8.44
CA SER A 49 -25.24 -20.44 -8.09
C SER A 49 -25.46 -18.92 -7.98
N ILE A 50 -26.45 -18.41 -8.71
CA ILE A 50 -26.99 -17.05 -8.49
C ILE A 50 -28.06 -17.17 -7.40
N PRO A 51 -27.96 -16.44 -6.27
CA PRO A 51 -28.99 -16.44 -5.23
C PRO A 51 -30.35 -16.03 -5.79
N LYS A 52 -31.43 -16.68 -5.32
CA LYS A 52 -32.81 -16.28 -5.65
C LYS A 52 -33.27 -15.26 -4.60
N PRO A 53 -33.45 -13.97 -4.94
CA PRO A 53 -33.64 -12.94 -3.93
C PRO A 53 -35.05 -12.98 -3.30
N PRO A 54 -35.18 -12.82 -1.97
CA PRO A 54 -36.49 -12.82 -1.31
C PRO A 54 -37.34 -11.57 -1.63
N PHE A 55 -36.71 -10.44 -2.01
CA PHE A 55 -37.38 -9.14 -2.16
C PHE A 55 -37.08 -8.42 -3.50
N GLY A 56 -36.74 -9.15 -4.56
CA GLY A 56 -36.65 -8.61 -5.93
C GLY A 56 -35.42 -7.76 -6.27
N HIS A 57 -34.58 -7.40 -5.29
CA HIS A 57 -33.23 -6.87 -5.54
C HIS A 57 -32.24 -8.03 -5.66
N THR A 58 -31.45 -8.10 -6.73
CA THR A 58 -30.39 -9.10 -6.89
C THR A 58 -29.21 -8.79 -5.98
N THR A 59 -29.07 -9.55 -4.89
CA THR A 59 -27.85 -9.60 -4.08
C THR A 59 -26.78 -10.39 -4.83
N LEU A 60 -25.67 -9.72 -5.16
CA LEU A 60 -24.48 -10.40 -5.69
C LEU A 60 -23.69 -10.98 -4.51
N PRO A 61 -23.22 -12.23 -4.57
CA PRO A 61 -22.25 -12.74 -3.61
C PRO A 61 -21.00 -11.85 -3.60
N GLU A 62 -20.48 -11.57 -2.41
CA GLU A 62 -19.22 -10.84 -2.23
C GLU A 62 -18.14 -11.84 -1.78
N ASN A 63 -16.99 -11.77 -2.46
CA ASN A 63 -15.87 -12.66 -2.28
C ASN A 63 -14.69 -11.92 -1.67
N THR A 64 -14.03 -12.58 -0.71
CA THR A 64 -12.87 -12.05 0.00
C THR A 64 -11.70 -13.01 -0.21
N VAL A 65 -10.58 -12.48 -0.68
CA VAL A 65 -9.33 -13.25 -0.84
C VAL A 65 -8.70 -13.49 0.53
N HIS A 66 -8.18 -14.68 0.77
CA HIS A 66 -7.36 -15.03 1.93
C HIS A 66 -6.08 -15.71 1.45
N ALA A 67 -5.01 -15.66 2.25
CA ALA A 67 -3.83 -16.46 1.98
C ALA A 67 -4.18 -17.96 2.01
N ALA A 68 -3.62 -18.74 1.09
CA ALA A 68 -3.79 -20.19 1.12
C ALA A 68 -3.09 -20.80 2.35
N PHE A 69 -3.67 -21.85 2.92
CA PHE A 69 -2.98 -22.76 3.82
C PHE A 69 -3.46 -24.20 3.62
N ASP A 70 -2.55 -25.07 3.21
CA ASP A 70 -2.84 -26.44 2.82
C ASP A 70 -1.78 -27.39 3.42
N ALA A 71 -2.21 -28.55 3.91
CA ALA A 71 -1.31 -29.52 4.55
C ALA A 71 -0.30 -30.16 3.57
N THR A 72 -0.60 -30.11 2.26
CA THR A 72 0.23 -30.66 1.18
C THR A 72 0.98 -29.54 0.45
N LEU A 73 0.27 -28.48 0.05
CA LEU A 73 0.84 -27.31 -0.62
C LEU A 73 1.45 -26.34 0.39
N THR A 74 2.48 -26.78 1.12
CA THR A 74 3.21 -25.90 2.07
C THR A 74 3.94 -24.77 1.34
N PRO A 75 4.25 -23.63 2.00
CA PRO A 75 5.02 -22.53 1.39
C PRO A 75 6.34 -22.96 0.73
N THR A 76 7.06 -23.90 1.36
CA THR A 76 8.29 -24.48 0.79
C THR A 76 8.00 -25.20 -0.53
N VAL A 77 7.02 -26.12 -0.54
CA VAL A 77 6.61 -26.87 -1.75
C VAL A 77 6.06 -25.93 -2.82
N TRP A 78 5.32 -24.89 -2.44
CA TRP A 78 4.90 -23.85 -3.37
C TRP A 78 6.09 -23.15 -4.05
N ARG A 79 7.07 -22.67 -3.28
CA ARG A 79 8.20 -21.88 -3.79
C ARG A 79 9.25 -22.70 -4.56
N SER A 80 9.65 -23.87 -4.06
CA SER A 80 10.76 -24.64 -4.67
C SER A 80 10.37 -25.51 -5.85
N THR A 81 9.08 -25.81 -5.98
CA THR A 81 8.61 -27.02 -6.66
C THR A 81 7.36 -26.71 -7.50
N VAL A 82 6.29 -26.20 -6.89
CA VAL A 82 5.02 -26.00 -7.61
C VAL A 82 5.05 -24.79 -8.54
N ALA A 83 5.18 -23.57 -7.99
CA ALA A 83 5.05 -22.37 -8.81
C ALA A 83 6.16 -22.18 -9.87
N PRO A 84 7.46 -22.50 -9.64
CA PRO A 84 8.49 -22.44 -10.70
C PRO A 84 8.11 -23.21 -11.96
N ALA A 85 7.54 -24.40 -11.79
CA ALA A 85 7.12 -25.25 -12.89
C ALA A 85 5.89 -24.73 -13.64
N ILE A 86 4.91 -24.20 -12.91
CA ILE A 86 3.75 -23.53 -13.50
C ILE A 86 4.23 -22.31 -14.32
N ILE A 87 5.18 -21.53 -13.82
CA ILE A 87 5.78 -20.40 -14.56
C ILE A 87 6.49 -20.89 -15.83
N THR A 88 7.28 -21.96 -15.76
CA THR A 88 7.95 -22.57 -16.93
C THR A 88 6.93 -22.96 -18.00
N LEU A 89 5.86 -23.67 -17.63
CA LEU A 89 4.83 -24.10 -18.59
C LEU A 89 4.07 -22.93 -19.22
N LEU A 90 3.69 -21.93 -18.41
CA LEU A 90 2.96 -20.76 -18.91
C LEU A 90 3.79 -19.92 -19.88
N LYS A 91 5.13 -19.96 -19.77
CA LYS A 91 6.07 -19.31 -20.70
C LYS A 91 6.37 -20.15 -21.96
N GLU A 92 5.78 -21.33 -22.15
CA GLU A 92 5.95 -22.10 -23.38
C GLU A 92 5.41 -21.32 -24.60
N PRO A 93 6.23 -21.09 -25.65
CA PRO A 93 5.85 -20.24 -26.79
C PRO A 93 4.56 -20.65 -27.50
N GLU A 94 4.22 -21.94 -27.47
CA GLU A 94 3.04 -22.52 -28.10
C GLU A 94 1.72 -22.14 -27.38
N ARG A 95 1.77 -21.73 -26.11
CA ARG A 95 0.57 -21.45 -25.29
C ARG A 95 0.14 -19.98 -25.27
N ALA A 96 1.04 -19.04 -25.60
CA ALA A 96 0.78 -17.60 -25.63
C ALA A 96 0.15 -17.02 -24.32
N ILE A 97 0.59 -17.51 -23.16
CA ILE A 97 0.15 -16.98 -21.85
C ILE A 97 1.19 -16.01 -21.30
N HIS A 98 0.89 -14.71 -21.39
CA HIS A 98 1.75 -13.68 -20.82
C HIS A 98 1.40 -13.48 -19.34
N LEU A 99 2.03 -14.30 -18.49
CA LEU A 99 1.89 -14.26 -17.03
C LEU A 99 2.26 -12.88 -16.46
N SER A 100 1.41 -12.34 -15.58
CA SER A 100 1.66 -11.11 -14.82
C SER A 100 1.97 -11.43 -13.36
N SER A 101 1.16 -12.28 -12.71
CA SER A 101 1.46 -12.81 -11.38
C SER A 101 0.89 -14.22 -11.17
N LEU A 102 1.55 -15.01 -10.31
CA LEU A 102 1.12 -16.33 -9.86
C LEU A 102 1.11 -16.36 -8.33
N MET A 103 -0.03 -16.71 -7.72
CA MET A 103 -0.19 -16.82 -6.26
C MET A 103 -1.15 -17.95 -5.89
N ALA A 104 -1.17 -18.36 -4.63
CA ALA A 104 -2.11 -19.34 -4.10
C ALA A 104 -2.95 -18.72 -2.97
N VAL A 105 -4.28 -18.88 -3.05
CA VAL A 105 -5.27 -18.19 -2.21
C VAL A 105 -6.44 -19.09 -1.83
N HIS A 106 -7.17 -18.75 -0.77
CA HIS A 106 -8.58 -19.14 -0.62
C HIS A 106 -9.48 -17.96 -0.99
N PHE A 107 -10.73 -18.26 -1.33
CA PHE A 107 -11.81 -17.27 -1.37
C PHE A 107 -12.84 -17.65 -0.32
N SER A 108 -13.33 -16.69 0.46
CA SER A 108 -14.57 -16.86 1.23
C SER A 108 -15.70 -16.10 0.56
N THR A 109 -16.86 -16.72 0.41
CA THR A 109 -18.07 -16.09 -0.15
C THR A 109 -19.05 -15.72 0.96
N VAL A 110 -19.61 -14.52 0.88
CA VAL A 110 -20.73 -14.04 1.71
C VAL A 110 -21.88 -13.65 0.80
N ILE A 111 -23.11 -14.01 1.16
CA ILE A 111 -24.33 -13.49 0.51
C ILE A 111 -24.82 -12.29 1.35
N PRO A 112 -24.90 -11.07 0.78
CA PRO A 112 -25.38 -9.91 1.53
C PRO A 112 -26.81 -10.11 2.06
N TYR A 113 -27.04 -9.67 3.30
CA TYR A 113 -28.31 -9.72 4.05
C TYR A 113 -28.78 -11.11 4.52
N GLU A 114 -27.92 -12.12 4.47
CA GLU A 114 -28.09 -13.38 5.22
C GLU A 114 -27.13 -13.36 6.42
N ASP A 115 -27.62 -13.69 7.64
CA ASP A 115 -26.80 -13.73 8.88
C ASP A 115 -25.88 -14.98 8.94
N GLU A 116 -25.47 -15.50 7.79
CA GLU A 116 -24.66 -16.72 7.66
C GLU A 116 -23.16 -16.45 7.68
N LEU A 117 -22.39 -17.43 8.18
CA LEU A 117 -20.94 -17.35 8.23
C LEU A 117 -20.31 -17.51 6.83
N PRO A 118 -19.11 -16.94 6.58
CA PRO A 118 -18.50 -16.99 5.26
C PRO A 118 -18.17 -18.42 4.82
N VAL A 119 -18.54 -18.77 3.59
CA VAL A 119 -18.26 -20.10 3.02
C VAL A 119 -16.88 -20.09 2.38
N PHE A 120 -15.92 -20.76 3.01
CA PHE A 120 -14.54 -20.86 2.51
C PHE A 120 -14.41 -21.93 1.40
N GLY A 121 -13.80 -21.54 0.28
CA GLY A 121 -13.49 -22.42 -0.84
C GLY A 121 -12.12 -23.13 -0.70
N PRO A 122 -11.84 -24.12 -1.57
CA PRO A 122 -10.57 -24.85 -1.58
C PRO A 122 -9.39 -23.93 -1.95
N THR A 123 -8.17 -24.44 -1.82
CA THR A 123 -6.94 -23.79 -2.28
C THR A 123 -7.02 -23.54 -3.80
N VAL A 124 -6.93 -22.29 -4.23
CA VAL A 124 -6.96 -21.87 -5.64
C VAL A 124 -5.60 -21.30 -6.03
N ILE A 125 -5.01 -21.85 -7.10
CA ILE A 125 -3.88 -21.24 -7.80
C ILE A 125 -4.44 -20.10 -8.67
N TRP A 126 -4.20 -18.87 -8.25
CA TRP A 126 -4.66 -17.67 -8.95
C TRP A 126 -3.57 -17.14 -9.88
N ILE A 127 -3.87 -17.22 -11.18
CA ILE A 127 -3.00 -16.81 -12.28
C ILE A 127 -3.56 -15.51 -12.86
N SER A 128 -2.78 -14.43 -12.84
CA SER A 128 -3.10 -13.18 -13.53
C SER A 128 -2.24 -13.04 -14.80
N VAL A 129 -2.80 -12.46 -15.85
CA VAL A 129 -2.14 -12.25 -17.14
C VAL A 129 -2.15 -10.78 -17.51
N HIS A 130 -1.22 -10.35 -18.37
CA HIS A 130 -1.20 -8.97 -18.85
C HIS A 130 -2.50 -8.64 -19.63
N PRO A 131 -3.04 -7.41 -19.54
CA PRO A 131 -4.31 -7.08 -20.19
C PRO A 131 -4.26 -7.23 -21.72
N GLY A 132 -5.18 -8.04 -22.27
CA GLY A 132 -5.35 -8.21 -23.72
C GLY A 132 -4.40 -9.19 -24.41
N THR A 133 -3.44 -9.78 -23.70
CA THR A 133 -2.39 -10.64 -24.30
C THR A 133 -2.74 -12.12 -24.40
N THR A 134 -3.82 -12.58 -23.74
CA THR A 134 -4.10 -14.02 -23.57
C THR A 134 -5.60 -14.32 -23.62
N THR A 135 -5.97 -15.48 -24.16
CA THR A 135 -7.36 -15.90 -24.37
C THR A 135 -7.82 -16.96 -23.36
N ALA A 136 -9.13 -17.07 -23.14
CA ALA A 136 -9.71 -18.09 -22.26
C ALA A 136 -9.43 -19.54 -22.72
N ILE A 137 -9.24 -19.75 -24.03
CA ILE A 137 -8.94 -21.07 -24.62
C ILE A 137 -7.51 -21.51 -24.24
N ALA A 138 -6.53 -20.60 -24.36
CA ALA A 138 -5.15 -20.86 -23.95
C ALA A 138 -5.07 -21.26 -22.46
N CYS A 139 -5.81 -20.58 -21.58
CA CYS A 139 -5.86 -20.90 -20.16
C CYS A 139 -6.44 -22.30 -19.87
N ARG A 140 -7.44 -22.75 -20.65
CA ARG A 140 -7.96 -24.13 -20.57
C ARG A 140 -6.88 -25.14 -20.94
N ASP A 141 -6.22 -24.92 -22.07
CA ASP A 141 -5.30 -25.89 -22.68
C ASP A 141 -3.93 -25.97 -21.96
N ALA A 142 -3.59 -24.98 -21.12
CA ALA A 142 -2.45 -25.05 -20.20
C ALA A 142 -2.72 -25.83 -18.91
N SER A 143 -3.99 -25.98 -18.50
CA SER A 143 -4.35 -26.47 -17.16
C SER A 143 -3.90 -27.91 -16.81
N PRO A 144 -3.85 -28.90 -17.73
CA PRO A 144 -3.42 -30.26 -17.40
C PRO A 144 -1.93 -30.37 -17.04
N ASP A 145 -1.07 -29.68 -17.79
CA ASP A 145 0.38 -29.85 -17.68
C ASP A 145 0.97 -29.03 -16.51
N ILE A 146 0.26 -27.97 -16.09
CA ILE A 146 0.46 -27.20 -14.85
C ILE A 146 0.55 -28.13 -13.62
N LEU A 147 -0.16 -29.25 -13.65
CA LEU A 147 -0.18 -30.25 -12.55
C LEU A 147 1.04 -31.18 -12.57
N SER A 148 1.71 -31.32 -13.71
CA SER A 148 2.75 -32.34 -13.94
C SER A 148 4.17 -31.81 -13.76
N LEU A 149 4.44 -30.54 -14.07
CA LEU A 149 5.80 -30.06 -14.32
C LEU A 149 6.64 -29.82 -13.04
N LEU A 150 6.09 -30.06 -11.85
CA LEU A 150 6.54 -29.56 -10.52
C LEU A 150 7.92 -30.04 -10.02
N GLY A 151 8.78 -30.62 -10.88
CA GLY A 151 9.90 -31.51 -10.52
C GLY A 151 11.25 -30.89 -10.06
N ALA A 152 11.92 -30.00 -10.83
CA ALA A 152 13.36 -29.64 -10.61
C ALA A 152 13.94 -28.43 -11.43
N HIS A 153 14.78 -27.53 -10.86
CA HIS A 153 15.57 -26.41 -11.52
C HIS A 153 16.68 -25.71 -10.60
N GLY A 154 17.53 -24.73 -11.06
CA GLY A 154 18.14 -23.60 -10.23
C GLY A 154 19.59 -22.95 -10.47
N VAL A 155 19.80 -21.59 -10.33
CA VAL A 155 21.09 -20.73 -10.23
C VAL A 155 20.88 -19.18 -9.85
N GLN A 156 21.86 -18.34 -9.30
CA GLN A 156 22.14 -16.82 -9.52
C GLN A 156 22.97 -15.91 -8.46
N GLY A 157 23.34 -14.59 -8.73
CA GLY A 157 24.02 -13.58 -7.79
C GLY A 157 24.37 -12.05 -8.22
N ALA A 158 24.65 -11.04 -7.30
CA ALA A 158 24.68 -9.52 -7.57
C ALA A 158 25.72 -8.44 -6.91
N PRO A 159 25.46 -7.12 -6.45
CA PRO A 159 26.25 -5.83 -6.79
C PRO A 159 26.64 -4.72 -5.67
N GLY A 160 26.99 -3.42 -6.01
CA GLY A 160 27.65 -2.30 -5.17
C GLY A 160 27.08 -0.80 -5.07
N SER A 161 27.86 0.30 -4.70
CA SER A 161 27.38 1.64 -4.07
C SER A 161 28.15 3.05 -4.15
N VAL A 162 27.64 4.22 -3.61
CA VAL A 162 28.00 5.71 -3.82
C VAL A 162 28.11 6.76 -2.59
N GLU A 163 27.55 8.03 -2.63
CA GLU A 163 27.98 9.34 -1.93
C GLU A 163 26.91 10.42 -1.31
N GLN A 164 27.08 11.81 -1.26
CA GLN A 164 26.45 12.79 -0.23
C GLN A 164 26.19 14.38 -0.51
N LEU A 165 25.19 15.12 0.13
CA LEU A 165 24.61 16.55 0.00
C LEU A 165 23.73 17.15 1.24
N SER A 166 22.98 18.33 1.20
CA SER A 166 22.24 19.07 2.35
C SER A 166 21.05 20.15 2.10
N GLY A 167 20.42 20.84 3.14
CA GLY A 167 19.31 21.92 3.17
C GLY A 167 18.73 22.41 4.60
N PRO A 168 17.51 23.04 4.79
CA PRO A 168 16.92 23.51 6.11
C PRO A 168 15.87 22.63 6.89
N PRO A 169 15.64 22.75 8.22
CA PRO A 169 15.20 21.62 9.08
C PRO A 169 13.75 21.12 9.07
N MET A 170 13.56 19.81 9.32
CA MET A 170 12.27 19.09 9.33
C MET A 170 11.28 19.59 10.40
N MET A 171 9.98 19.46 10.11
CA MET A 171 8.92 19.90 11.02
C MET A 171 8.78 19.00 12.25
N ARG A 172 8.54 19.61 13.41
CA ARG A 172 8.28 18.91 14.67
C ARG A 172 7.07 17.97 14.59
N VAL A 173 7.22 16.78 15.16
CA VAL A 173 6.13 15.83 15.44
C VAL A 173 5.23 16.35 16.57
N VAL A 174 3.92 16.31 16.35
CA VAL A 174 2.89 16.85 17.24
C VAL A 174 1.77 15.84 17.51
N ASP A 175 0.98 16.15 18.54
CA ASP A 175 -0.21 15.45 19.03
C ASP A 175 -1.39 15.55 18.05
N ASP A 176 -2.39 14.65 18.12
CA ASP A 176 -3.56 14.72 17.22
C ASP A 176 -4.44 15.95 17.46
N THR A 177 -4.38 16.52 18.67
CA THR A 177 -5.08 17.76 19.03
C THR A 177 -4.48 19.01 18.37
N ASP A 178 -3.26 18.98 17.82
CA ASP A 178 -2.74 20.07 16.99
C ASP A 178 -3.55 20.14 15.68
N PRO A 179 -4.18 21.27 15.33
CA PRO A 179 -5.07 21.39 14.16
C PRO A 179 -4.35 21.13 12.82
N THR A 180 -3.02 21.21 12.81
CA THR A 180 -2.17 20.99 11.63
C THR A 180 -1.63 19.56 11.55
N SER A 181 -1.81 18.72 12.58
CA SER A 181 -1.26 17.35 12.72
C SER A 181 -1.50 16.46 11.51
N TYR A 182 -2.64 16.64 10.83
CA TYR A 182 -3.00 15.94 9.60
C TYR A 182 -2.29 16.50 8.36
N VAL A 183 -2.15 17.82 8.23
CA VAL A 183 -1.57 18.45 7.04
C VAL A 183 -0.04 18.41 7.05
N ARG A 184 0.63 18.69 8.17
CA ARG A 184 2.11 18.77 8.20
C ARG A 184 2.85 17.44 8.00
N ARG A 185 2.15 16.30 7.93
CA ARG A 185 2.74 14.94 7.79
C ARG A 185 3.76 14.81 6.67
N ALA A 186 3.59 15.50 5.54
CA ALA A 186 4.53 15.39 4.42
C ALA A 186 5.87 16.13 4.61
N LEU A 187 6.10 16.74 5.78
CA LEU A 187 7.34 17.42 6.17
C LEU A 187 7.81 17.03 7.60
N MET A 188 7.21 15.99 8.21
CA MET A 188 7.57 15.47 9.55
C MET A 188 8.56 14.29 9.46
N PRO A 189 9.48 14.12 10.43
CA PRO A 189 10.49 13.07 10.42
C PRO A 189 9.95 11.71 10.90
N VAL A 190 8.96 11.15 10.18
CA VAL A 190 8.24 9.92 10.53
C VAL A 190 8.11 8.97 9.33
N LEU A 191 7.84 7.70 9.57
CA LEU A 191 7.71 6.70 8.50
C LEU A 191 6.44 6.97 7.66
N GLY A 192 6.53 6.78 6.35
CA GLY A 192 5.52 7.22 5.40
C GLY A 192 5.65 8.69 4.95
N LEU A 193 6.71 9.40 5.36
CA LEU A 193 7.08 10.70 4.77
C LEU A 193 7.17 10.55 3.23
N PRO A 194 6.48 11.39 2.42
CA PRO A 194 6.57 11.31 0.97
C PRO A 194 7.94 11.74 0.48
N LEU A 195 8.48 11.05 -0.52
CA LEU A 195 9.79 11.30 -1.11
C LEU A 195 9.63 11.65 -2.60
N ALA A 196 10.56 12.43 -3.14
CA ALA A 196 10.67 12.72 -4.56
C ALA A 196 12.14 12.87 -4.99
N ALA A 197 12.43 12.55 -6.24
CA ALA A 197 13.72 12.84 -6.87
C ALA A 197 13.80 14.32 -7.25
N ALA A 198 14.94 14.98 -6.99
CA ALA A 198 15.13 16.39 -7.34
C ALA A 198 14.94 16.72 -8.84
N VAL A 199 15.38 15.81 -9.71
CA VAL A 199 15.38 15.98 -11.18
C VAL A 199 13.96 16.13 -11.76
N GLU A 200 12.97 15.45 -11.16
CA GLU A 200 11.59 15.45 -11.70
C GLU A 200 10.85 16.78 -11.51
N GLU A 201 11.32 17.64 -10.60
CA GLU A 201 10.74 18.97 -10.39
C GLU A 201 11.29 20.02 -11.37
N GLU A 202 12.29 19.67 -12.19
CA GLU A 202 12.92 20.56 -13.17
C GLU A 202 12.41 20.30 -14.61
N GLU A 203 11.96 19.07 -14.93
CA GLU A 203 11.44 18.70 -16.27
C GLU A 203 9.92 18.91 -16.45
N GLY A 204 9.13 18.82 -15.37
CA GLY A 204 7.68 19.10 -15.35
C GLY A 204 6.75 17.89 -15.52
N ASP A 205 5.61 17.92 -14.81
CA ASP A 205 4.57 16.87 -14.82
C ASP A 205 3.70 16.97 -16.11
N ASP A 206 4.09 16.28 -17.20
CA ASP A 206 3.21 16.12 -18.39
C ASP A 206 2.16 15.02 -18.16
N ASP A 207 0.99 15.43 -17.69
CA ASP A 207 -0.16 14.54 -17.45
C ASP A 207 -0.79 13.99 -18.76
N SER A 208 -0.38 14.42 -19.97
CA SER A 208 -1.02 14.03 -21.25
C SER A 208 -0.99 12.53 -21.59
N GLN A 209 -0.08 11.77 -20.99
CA GLN A 209 0.04 10.30 -21.12
C GLN A 209 -0.38 9.54 -19.83
N GLY A 210 -0.93 10.23 -18.82
CA GLY A 210 -1.25 9.64 -17.51
C GLY A 210 -0.01 9.28 -16.68
N GLY A 211 1.10 9.99 -16.90
CA GLY A 211 2.41 9.74 -16.29
C GLY A 211 2.60 10.28 -14.86
N GLY A 212 1.65 11.03 -14.32
CA GLY A 212 1.88 11.99 -13.23
C GLY A 212 2.65 11.50 -12.00
N SER A 213 3.52 12.38 -11.46
CA SER A 213 4.29 12.34 -10.21
C SER A 213 4.72 10.94 -9.71
N ARG A 214 6.02 10.63 -9.88
CA ARG A 214 6.64 9.37 -9.41
C ARG A 214 7.23 9.52 -7.99
N SER A 215 6.44 10.06 -7.06
CA SER A 215 6.85 10.16 -5.66
C SER A 215 6.81 8.80 -4.94
N GLY A 216 7.68 8.62 -3.94
CA GLY A 216 7.72 7.47 -3.05
C GLY A 216 7.32 7.78 -1.61
N SER A 217 7.57 6.81 -0.72
CA SER A 217 7.41 6.93 0.73
C SER A 217 8.69 6.47 1.45
N LEU A 218 8.95 7.03 2.63
CA LEU A 218 10.06 6.64 3.51
C LEU A 218 9.72 5.38 4.31
N ALA A 219 10.53 4.34 4.19
CA ALA A 219 10.31 3.05 4.84
C ALA A 219 10.73 3.08 6.32
N PHE A 220 12.03 3.23 6.58
CA PHE A 220 12.65 3.20 7.91
C PHE A 220 14.06 3.82 7.86
N PHE A 221 14.67 3.98 9.04
CA PHE A 221 16.00 4.49 9.27
C PHE A 221 16.94 3.44 9.85
N PHE A 222 18.24 3.61 9.65
CA PHE A 222 19.31 2.93 10.37
C PHE A 222 20.52 3.86 10.53
N HIS A 223 21.37 3.59 11.52
CA HIS A 223 22.66 4.26 11.70
C HIS A 223 23.76 3.42 11.06
N GLU A 224 24.72 4.03 10.36
CA GLU A 224 25.80 3.33 9.65
C GLU A 224 26.70 2.52 10.61
N GLY A 225 26.90 3.04 11.83
CA GLY A 225 27.67 2.41 12.90
C GLY A 225 29.18 2.63 12.74
N GLU A 226 29.75 2.13 11.65
CA GLU A 226 31.14 2.36 11.25
C GLU A 226 31.22 2.68 9.75
N ASP A 227 32.10 3.61 9.38
CA ASP A 227 32.36 4.00 7.99
C ASP A 227 33.11 2.90 7.19
N LYS A 228 33.35 3.15 5.90
CA LYS A 228 34.11 2.24 5.02
C LYS A 228 35.59 2.03 5.46
N GLY A 229 36.10 2.81 6.42
CA GLY A 229 37.42 2.69 7.03
C GLY A 229 37.42 2.04 8.42
N GLY A 230 36.26 1.73 9.01
CA GLY A 230 36.13 1.17 10.36
C GLY A 230 36.12 2.22 11.48
N ASN A 231 35.98 3.51 11.16
CA ASN A 231 35.80 4.57 12.17
C ASN A 231 34.32 4.64 12.59
N PRO A 232 33.98 4.99 13.85
CA PRO A 232 32.60 5.23 14.25
C PRO A 232 31.92 6.29 13.37
N SER A 233 30.74 5.98 12.83
CA SER A 233 30.00 6.87 11.93
C SER A 233 28.74 7.41 12.59
N GLU A 234 28.59 8.75 12.57
CA GLU A 234 27.36 9.44 12.99
C GLU A 234 26.30 9.51 11.87
N LYS A 235 26.54 8.90 10.70
CA LYS A 235 25.54 8.88 9.62
C LYS A 235 24.29 8.11 10.02
N VAL A 236 23.15 8.78 9.91
CA VAL A 236 21.82 8.16 9.81
C VAL A 236 21.45 8.06 8.33
N LEU A 237 20.85 6.94 7.92
CA LEU A 237 20.37 6.73 6.55
C LEU A 237 18.88 6.34 6.55
N GLY A 238 18.12 6.87 5.59
CA GLY A 238 16.74 6.48 5.30
C GLY A 238 16.66 5.44 4.17
N ILE A 239 15.63 4.60 4.21
CA ILE A 239 15.32 3.55 3.22
C ILE A 239 14.09 3.91 2.38
N THR A 240 14.13 3.65 1.08
CA THR A 240 12.97 3.64 0.18
C THR A 240 13.21 2.71 -1.02
N THR A 241 12.31 2.66 -1.99
CA THR A 241 12.50 1.94 -3.26
C THR A 241 13.30 2.77 -4.26
N LYS A 242 14.18 2.14 -5.05
CA LYS A 242 14.99 2.85 -6.06
C LYS A 242 14.10 3.49 -7.13
N HIS A 243 13.08 2.78 -7.62
CA HIS A 243 12.21 3.33 -8.69
C HIS A 243 11.42 4.59 -8.28
N ALA A 244 11.33 4.90 -6.99
CA ALA A 244 10.57 6.03 -6.48
C ALA A 244 11.43 7.27 -6.14
N ILE A 245 12.76 7.17 -6.33
CA ILE A 245 13.70 8.31 -6.30
C ILE A 245 14.70 8.33 -7.47
N PHE A 246 14.55 7.42 -8.46
CA PHE A 246 15.27 7.44 -9.73
C PHE A 246 14.26 7.44 -10.88
N ALA A 247 14.23 8.53 -11.65
CA ALA A 247 13.36 8.66 -12.81
C ALA A 247 13.73 7.65 -13.91
N ARG A 248 12.71 7.03 -14.54
CA ARG A 248 12.88 6.54 -15.91
C ARG A 248 12.79 7.75 -16.84
N LYS A 249 13.81 7.99 -17.67
CA LYS A 249 13.65 8.85 -18.86
C LYS A 249 12.51 8.30 -19.73
N ASN A 250 11.88 9.16 -20.51
CA ASN A 250 10.72 8.80 -21.31
C ASN A 250 11.11 7.88 -22.49
N VAL A 251 11.10 6.57 -22.24
CA VAL A 251 11.25 5.53 -23.27
C VAL A 251 9.97 5.46 -24.09
N GLN A 252 9.82 6.38 -25.04
CA GLN A 252 8.80 6.34 -26.08
C GLN A 252 9.36 6.93 -27.38
N ALA A 253 8.96 6.36 -28.50
CA ALA A 253 9.35 6.72 -29.87
C ALA A 253 10.80 6.41 -30.35
N ASN A 254 11.59 5.58 -29.66
CA ASN A 254 12.69 4.85 -30.29
C ASN A 254 12.83 3.42 -29.72
N ALA A 255 12.80 2.43 -30.62
CA ALA A 255 13.39 1.12 -30.35
C ALA A 255 14.93 1.25 -30.42
N ASN A 256 15.65 0.33 -29.78
CA ASN A 256 17.12 0.33 -29.66
C ASN A 256 17.69 1.41 -28.71
N VAL A 257 17.09 1.58 -27.52
CA VAL A 257 17.80 2.13 -26.35
C VAL A 257 18.01 0.99 -25.36
N ASP A 258 19.26 0.75 -25.00
CA ASP A 258 19.68 -0.38 -24.15
C ASP A 258 19.26 -0.17 -22.68
N SER A 259 19.01 -1.26 -21.95
CA SER A 259 18.48 -1.21 -20.56
C SER A 259 19.46 -0.62 -19.53
N SER A 260 20.70 -0.36 -19.96
CA SER A 260 21.83 0.13 -19.17
C SER A 260 21.61 1.44 -18.40
N GLU A 261 20.60 2.28 -18.71
CA GLU A 261 20.32 3.48 -17.90
C GLU A 261 19.69 3.16 -16.52
N LEU A 262 19.18 1.94 -16.31
CA LEU A 262 18.68 1.47 -15.01
C LEU A 262 19.73 0.68 -14.20
N SER A 263 20.94 0.53 -14.77
CA SER A 263 22.09 -0.12 -14.14
C SER A 263 22.34 0.39 -12.71
N GLY A 264 23.00 -0.44 -11.90
CA GLY A 264 23.18 -0.14 -10.49
C GLY A 264 23.85 1.21 -10.26
N TYR A 265 23.37 1.95 -9.26
CA TYR A 265 24.06 3.12 -8.73
C TYR A 265 25.22 2.61 -7.88
N THR A 266 26.26 2.11 -8.58
CA THR A 266 27.34 1.26 -8.07
C THR A 266 28.71 1.95 -8.10
N GLY A 267 28.73 3.25 -7.83
CA GLY A 267 29.91 3.96 -7.34
C GLY A 267 30.72 4.72 -8.38
N GLY A 268 31.14 5.92 -8.00
CA GLY A 268 32.08 6.73 -8.77
C GLY A 268 31.84 8.22 -8.62
N ALA A 269 32.89 8.94 -8.23
CA ALA A 269 32.91 10.36 -7.82
C ALA A 269 32.54 11.41 -8.89
N ALA A 270 31.77 11.01 -9.91
CA ALA A 270 31.21 11.87 -10.96
C ALA A 270 29.68 11.67 -11.14
N LYS A 271 29.00 11.01 -10.19
CA LYS A 271 27.54 10.82 -10.16
C LYS A 271 26.93 11.06 -8.75
N ALA A 272 27.55 11.89 -7.92
CA ALA A 272 27.24 12.00 -6.49
C ALA A 272 25.92 12.73 -6.14
N ASP A 273 25.34 13.48 -7.07
CA ASP A 273 24.46 14.61 -6.73
C ASP A 273 22.95 14.30 -6.60
N ILE A 274 22.56 13.04 -6.39
CA ILE A 274 21.14 12.64 -6.36
C ILE A 274 20.49 13.02 -5.02
N SER A 275 19.99 14.26 -4.99
CA SER A 275 19.18 14.84 -3.92
C SER A 275 17.81 14.16 -3.78
N VAL A 276 17.51 13.69 -2.58
CA VAL A 276 16.18 13.22 -2.16
C VAL A 276 15.43 14.39 -1.53
N ARG A 277 14.20 14.68 -1.97
CA ARG A 277 13.35 15.76 -1.44
C ARG A 277 12.14 15.22 -0.67
N ALA A 278 11.79 15.89 0.43
CA ALA A 278 10.56 15.66 1.18
C ALA A 278 9.35 16.22 0.41
N CYS A 279 8.60 15.31 -0.20
CA CYS A 279 7.45 15.53 -1.07
C CYS A 279 7.70 16.36 -2.36
N SER A 280 7.08 15.93 -3.46
CA SER A 280 7.09 16.69 -4.72
C SER A 280 6.25 17.97 -4.61
N SER A 281 6.53 18.94 -5.48
CA SER A 281 5.77 20.20 -5.58
C SER A 281 4.26 19.99 -5.70
N ARG A 282 3.82 18.93 -6.40
CA ARG A 282 2.40 18.51 -6.47
C ARG A 282 1.86 18.08 -5.11
N ARG A 283 2.63 17.28 -4.34
CA ARG A 283 2.23 16.80 -3.00
C ARG A 283 2.30 17.90 -1.94
N PHE A 284 3.22 18.86 -2.10
CA PHE A 284 3.29 20.10 -1.33
C PHE A 284 2.07 21.00 -1.59
N GLN A 285 1.73 21.28 -2.86
CA GLN A 285 0.54 22.06 -3.19
C GLN A 285 -0.76 21.39 -2.69
N ALA A 286 -0.81 20.05 -2.68
CA ALA A 286 -1.92 19.31 -2.07
C ALA A 286 -2.00 19.51 -0.54
N MET A 287 -0.87 19.71 0.17
CA MET A 287 -0.87 20.11 1.59
C MET A 287 -1.39 21.54 1.75
N VAL A 288 -0.91 22.49 0.94
CA VAL A 288 -1.32 23.91 0.97
C VAL A 288 -2.84 24.01 0.75
N ASN A 289 -3.37 23.40 -0.31
CA ASN A 289 -4.80 23.39 -0.63
C ASN A 289 -5.65 22.77 0.49
N LYS A 290 -5.16 21.70 1.14
CA LYS A 290 -5.85 21.04 2.25
C LYS A 290 -5.83 21.87 3.53
N THR A 291 -4.74 22.60 3.78
CA THR A 291 -4.62 23.56 4.89
C THR A 291 -5.61 24.70 4.71
N GLN A 292 -5.71 25.27 3.50
CA GLN A 292 -6.70 26.30 3.19
C GLN A 292 -8.14 25.78 3.44
N LYS A 293 -8.48 24.58 2.96
CA LYS A 293 -9.81 24.00 3.19
C LYS A 293 -10.17 23.85 4.68
N LEU A 294 -9.19 23.57 5.56
CA LEU A 294 -9.42 23.54 7.00
C LEU A 294 -9.66 24.95 7.58
N ILE A 295 -8.90 25.97 7.13
CA ILE A 295 -9.13 27.38 7.49
C ILE A 295 -10.54 27.81 7.07
N ASP A 296 -10.97 27.46 5.86
CA ASP A 296 -12.29 27.80 5.32
C ASP A 296 -13.41 27.13 6.14
N THR A 297 -13.22 25.86 6.50
CA THR A 297 -14.17 25.09 7.33
C THR A 297 -14.30 25.71 8.73
N ASN A 298 -13.17 25.95 9.41
CA ASN A 298 -13.17 26.55 10.74
C ASN A 298 -13.71 28.00 10.73
N THR A 299 -13.55 28.73 9.63
CA THR A 299 -14.17 30.06 9.44
C THR A 299 -15.69 29.95 9.38
N PHE A 300 -16.21 29.02 8.59
CA PHE A 300 -17.66 28.77 8.49
C PHE A 300 -18.26 28.33 9.83
N ASP A 301 -17.62 27.40 10.55
CA ASP A 301 -18.12 26.95 11.85
C ASP A 301 -18.00 28.03 12.93
N ALA A 302 -16.97 28.87 12.91
CA ALA A 302 -16.87 30.04 13.79
C ALA A 302 -17.98 31.09 13.56
N GLU A 303 -18.57 31.16 12.36
CA GLU A 303 -19.75 31.99 12.07
C GLU A 303 -21.09 31.31 12.37
N LEU A 304 -21.14 29.97 12.28
CA LEU A 304 -22.36 29.18 12.45
C LEU A 304 -22.63 28.81 13.92
N LEU A 305 -21.59 28.45 14.68
CA LEU A 305 -21.72 28.04 16.08
C LEU A 305 -22.31 29.13 16.99
N PRO A 306 -21.98 30.44 16.87
CA PRO A 306 -22.65 31.49 17.64
C PRO A 306 -24.17 31.52 17.42
N ARG A 307 -24.62 31.28 16.18
CA ARG A 307 -26.06 31.20 15.84
C ARG A 307 -26.70 29.94 16.44
N ARG A 308 -25.99 28.80 16.40
CA ARG A 308 -26.38 27.53 17.03
C ARG A 308 -26.37 27.57 18.57
N ILE A 309 -25.61 28.47 19.18
CA ILE A 309 -25.57 28.73 20.63
C ILE A 309 -26.75 29.61 21.03
N ALA A 310 -26.92 30.77 20.37
CA ALA A 310 -28.06 31.66 20.63
C ALA A 310 -29.42 30.97 20.41
N GLY A 311 -29.51 30.07 19.42
CA GLY A 311 -30.68 29.23 19.18
C GLY A 311 -30.96 28.14 20.24
N LEU A 312 -29.99 27.81 21.10
CA LEU A 312 -30.22 26.99 22.30
C LEU A 312 -30.58 27.86 23.51
N GLU A 313 -29.86 28.97 23.70
CA GLU A 313 -30.08 29.90 24.82
C GLU A 313 -31.45 30.61 24.78
N SER A 314 -32.08 30.67 23.60
CA SER A 314 -33.43 31.18 23.38
C SER A 314 -34.53 30.11 23.37
N LYS A 315 -34.21 28.83 23.61
CA LYS A 315 -35.24 27.77 23.73
C LYS A 315 -36.17 28.03 24.92
N PRO A 316 -37.48 27.72 24.81
CA PRO A 316 -38.34 27.58 25.98
C PRO A 316 -37.78 26.53 26.94
N LYS A 317 -37.96 26.72 28.25
CA LYS A 317 -37.52 25.72 29.24
C LYS A 317 -38.22 24.37 28.96
N PRO A 318 -37.47 23.27 28.81
CA PRO A 318 -38.06 21.96 28.55
C PRO A 318 -38.90 21.46 29.72
N THR A 319 -39.88 20.62 29.42
CA THR A 319 -40.89 20.11 30.37
C THR A 319 -40.43 18.90 31.18
N THR A 320 -39.25 18.35 30.91
CA THR A 320 -38.64 17.22 31.62
C THR A 320 -37.20 17.50 32.00
N THR A 321 -36.72 16.93 33.12
CA THR A 321 -35.36 17.13 33.62
C THR A 321 -34.30 16.67 32.62
N THR A 322 -34.49 15.49 32.02
CA THR A 322 -33.55 14.92 31.04
C THR A 322 -33.33 15.83 29.84
N ALA A 323 -34.39 16.43 29.30
CA ALA A 323 -34.26 17.37 28.18
C ALA A 323 -33.58 18.70 28.60
N ALA A 324 -33.65 19.08 29.87
CA ALA A 324 -32.87 20.21 30.40
C ALA A 324 -31.37 19.87 30.51
N GLU A 325 -31.05 18.65 30.94
CA GLU A 325 -29.69 18.13 31.05
C GLU A 325 -29.04 17.99 29.66
N ASP A 326 -29.77 17.44 28.67
CA ASP A 326 -29.36 17.33 27.28
C ASP A 326 -29.05 18.71 26.65
N ASP A 327 -29.96 19.68 26.75
CA ASP A 327 -29.74 21.02 26.18
C ASP A 327 -28.58 21.75 26.87
N THR A 328 -28.37 21.52 28.18
CA THR A 328 -27.22 22.07 28.92
C THR A 328 -25.90 21.43 28.46
N TYR A 329 -25.90 20.11 28.23
CA TYR A 329 -24.75 19.37 27.71
C TYR A 329 -24.36 19.82 26.30
N VAL A 330 -25.33 19.94 25.38
CA VAL A 330 -25.09 20.41 24.00
C VAL A 330 -24.66 21.87 23.98
N LEU A 331 -25.21 22.73 24.84
CA LEU A 331 -24.78 24.13 24.97
C LEU A 331 -23.33 24.24 25.45
N LYS A 332 -22.91 23.40 26.42
CA LYS A 332 -21.51 23.34 26.89
C LYS A 332 -20.58 22.92 25.76
N TRP A 333 -20.91 21.85 25.04
CA TRP A 333 -20.06 21.35 23.94
C TRP A 333 -19.94 22.35 22.80
N ARG A 334 -21.03 22.99 22.34
CA ARG A 334 -20.95 24.01 21.27
C ARG A 334 -20.11 25.24 21.64
N LYS A 335 -20.04 25.60 22.93
CA LYS A 335 -19.17 26.69 23.39
C LYS A 335 -17.69 26.30 23.32
N LEU A 336 -17.35 25.10 23.80
CA LEU A 336 -16.00 24.54 23.68
C LEU A 336 -15.57 24.36 22.22
N GLU A 337 -16.50 23.91 21.37
CA GLU A 337 -16.33 23.77 19.91
C GLU A 337 -16.04 25.14 19.25
N LEU A 338 -16.76 26.19 19.65
CA LEU A 338 -16.56 27.56 19.15
C LEU A 338 -15.24 28.19 19.61
N GLU A 339 -14.77 27.86 20.81
CA GLU A 339 -13.44 28.27 21.30
C GLU A 339 -12.36 27.55 20.48
N ARG A 340 -12.45 26.22 20.38
CA ARG A 340 -11.54 25.39 19.58
C ARG A 340 -11.42 25.84 18.13
N VAL A 341 -12.52 25.98 17.35
CA VAL A 341 -12.39 26.28 15.91
C VAL A 341 -11.73 27.64 15.64
N LYS A 342 -11.79 28.58 16.59
CA LYS A 342 -11.07 29.87 16.50
C LYS A 342 -9.58 29.71 16.73
N GLU A 343 -9.18 28.94 17.74
CA GLU A 343 -7.78 28.64 18.03
C GLU A 343 -7.17 27.79 16.90
N ASP A 344 -7.86 26.70 16.51
CA ASP A 344 -7.49 25.83 15.38
C ASP A 344 -7.27 26.65 14.10
N LYS A 345 -8.14 27.64 13.81
CA LYS A 345 -8.01 28.54 12.66
C LYS A 345 -6.73 29.39 12.72
N VAL A 346 -6.41 29.98 13.87
CA VAL A 346 -5.25 30.88 14.01
C VAL A 346 -3.93 30.12 13.79
N ASP A 347 -3.80 28.91 14.34
CA ASP A 347 -2.60 28.09 14.10
C ASP A 347 -2.54 27.52 12.68
N LEU A 348 -3.68 27.20 12.03
CA LEU A 348 -3.70 26.85 10.60
C LEU A 348 -3.29 28.03 9.70
N GLU A 349 -3.76 29.25 9.96
CA GLU A 349 -3.34 30.46 9.21
C GLU A 349 -1.84 30.76 9.39
N LYS A 350 -1.31 30.52 10.58
CA LYS A 350 0.12 30.66 10.90
C LYS A 350 0.96 29.59 10.22
N PHE A 351 0.47 28.35 10.19
CA PHE A 351 1.10 27.23 9.51
C PHE A 351 1.11 27.41 7.98
N LEU A 352 0.04 27.94 7.38
CA LEU A 352 0.00 28.28 5.96
C LEU A 352 1.07 29.31 5.57
N LYS A 353 1.34 30.29 6.44
CA LYS A 353 2.42 31.30 6.25
C LYS A 353 3.81 30.68 6.38
N ASP A 354 4.00 29.71 7.28
CA ASP A 354 5.26 28.96 7.41
C ASP A 354 5.56 28.11 6.16
N LEU A 355 4.54 27.42 5.61
CA LEU A 355 4.67 26.69 4.35
C LEU A 355 5.11 27.60 3.20
N ASP A 356 4.47 28.75 3.04
CA ASP A 356 4.75 29.70 1.96
C ASP A 356 6.16 30.30 2.06
N ALA A 357 6.60 30.64 3.28
CA ALA A 357 7.89 31.28 3.53
C ALA A 357 9.08 30.30 3.48
N ASN A 358 8.95 29.11 4.08
CA ASN A 358 10.10 28.24 4.38
C ASN A 358 10.15 26.94 3.54
N TRP A 359 9.04 26.55 2.89
CA TRP A 359 8.90 25.21 2.28
C TRP A 359 8.46 25.21 0.81
N ARG A 360 8.08 26.38 0.28
CA ARG A 360 7.59 26.55 -1.09
C ARG A 360 8.66 26.28 -2.15
N ASP A 361 9.88 26.78 -1.93
CA ASP A 361 11.05 26.50 -2.76
C ASP A 361 11.44 25.00 -2.65
N PRO A 362 11.50 24.25 -3.78
CA PRO A 362 11.87 22.84 -3.79
C PRO A 362 13.24 22.51 -3.20
N THR A 363 14.21 23.43 -3.28
CA THR A 363 15.56 23.19 -2.74
C THR A 363 15.55 23.14 -1.21
N GLN A 364 14.65 23.90 -0.57
CA GLN A 364 14.44 23.82 0.88
C GLN A 364 13.90 22.44 1.32
N ARG A 365 13.25 21.71 0.40
CA ARG A 365 12.71 20.37 0.64
C ARG A 365 13.72 19.22 0.44
N THR A 366 14.92 19.44 -0.11
CA THR A 366 16.00 18.41 -0.11
C THR A 366 16.24 17.93 1.32
N ILE A 367 16.37 16.64 1.61
CA ILE A 367 16.49 16.08 2.98
C ILE A 367 17.67 15.10 3.16
N GLY A 368 18.35 14.78 2.07
CA GLY A 368 19.39 13.77 2.03
C GLY A 368 19.75 13.37 0.61
N VAL A 369 20.49 12.27 0.50
CA VAL A 369 21.36 11.99 -0.65
C VAL A 369 21.48 10.50 -0.85
N VAL A 370 21.35 10.00 -2.07
CA VAL A 370 21.53 8.56 -2.30
C VAL A 370 22.99 8.15 -2.06
N ASP A 371 23.21 7.30 -1.05
CA ASP A 371 24.52 6.70 -0.73
C ASP A 371 24.65 5.30 -1.37
N TRP A 372 23.53 4.60 -1.62
CA TRP A 372 23.50 3.32 -2.34
C TRP A 372 22.12 3.04 -2.94
N ALA A 373 22.08 2.62 -4.22
CA ALA A 373 20.86 2.16 -4.88
C ALA A 373 21.22 1.13 -5.99
N PRO A 374 21.29 -0.17 -5.68
CA PRO A 374 21.77 -1.20 -6.60
C PRO A 374 20.91 -1.32 -7.87
N GLU A 375 21.24 -2.24 -8.75
CA GLU A 375 20.40 -2.51 -9.93
C GLU A 375 19.04 -3.08 -9.48
N ILE A 376 17.94 -2.66 -10.11
CA ILE A 376 16.63 -3.26 -9.80
C ILE A 376 16.58 -4.62 -10.47
N ARG A 377 16.88 -5.66 -9.70
CA ARG A 377 17.00 -7.04 -10.16
C ARG A 377 16.52 -8.01 -9.08
N SER A 378 16.07 -9.18 -9.50
CA SER A 378 15.57 -10.25 -8.61
C SER A 378 16.61 -11.33 -8.34
N ASP A 379 17.54 -11.54 -9.27
CA ASP A 379 18.58 -12.57 -9.28
C ASP A 379 19.79 -12.23 -8.39
N VAL A 380 19.53 -11.67 -7.20
CA VAL A 380 20.56 -11.28 -6.23
C VAL A 380 21.12 -12.46 -5.45
N ASP A 381 20.28 -13.46 -5.19
CA ASP A 381 20.64 -14.75 -4.62
C ASP A 381 19.55 -15.78 -4.96
N ALA A 382 19.68 -17.00 -4.42
CA ALA A 382 18.78 -18.12 -4.69
C ALA A 382 17.32 -17.91 -4.25
N HIS A 383 16.99 -16.82 -3.53
CA HIS A 383 15.60 -16.52 -3.23
C HIS A 383 14.88 -15.94 -4.46
N GLY A 384 15.49 -15.05 -5.24
CA GLY A 384 14.82 -14.38 -6.35
C GLY A 384 13.91 -13.19 -5.96
N TYR A 385 14.12 -12.57 -4.78
CA TYR A 385 13.37 -11.39 -4.33
C TYR A 385 13.82 -10.12 -5.06
N THR A 386 12.91 -9.20 -5.38
CA THR A 386 13.28 -7.91 -6.01
C THR A 386 14.12 -7.04 -5.08
N GLN A 387 15.35 -6.74 -5.48
CA GLN A 387 16.23 -5.74 -4.86
C GLN A 387 15.94 -4.33 -5.40
N ASP A 388 14.74 -3.83 -5.12
CA ASP A 388 14.35 -2.44 -5.38
C ASP A 388 14.57 -1.61 -4.10
N ILE A 389 15.84 -1.36 -3.79
CA ILE A 389 16.27 -0.68 -2.56
C ILE A 389 17.02 0.59 -2.95
N ALA A 390 16.79 1.68 -2.22
CA ALA A 390 17.69 2.81 -2.17
C ALA A 390 17.85 3.29 -0.73
N THR A 391 19.10 3.58 -0.35
CA THR A 391 19.46 4.15 0.95
C THR A 391 20.00 5.55 0.75
N PHE A 392 19.51 6.52 1.52
CA PHE A 392 19.96 7.89 1.43
C PHE A 392 20.48 8.41 2.78
N ALA A 393 21.68 8.98 2.78
CA ALA A 393 22.24 9.65 3.94
C ALA A 393 21.37 10.86 4.30
N LEU A 394 21.00 10.96 5.58
CA LEU A 394 20.24 12.08 6.11
C LEU A 394 21.18 13.27 6.33
N ASP A 395 20.74 14.47 5.94
CA ASP A 395 21.42 15.69 6.32
C ASP A 395 21.23 15.95 7.83
N GLU A 396 22.31 15.94 8.60
CA GLU A 396 22.28 16.15 10.05
C GLU A 396 21.49 17.40 10.46
N SER A 397 21.72 18.51 9.76
CA SER A 397 21.10 19.80 10.06
C SER A 397 19.57 19.74 9.94
N LYS A 398 19.06 18.84 9.09
CA LYS A 398 17.63 18.62 8.90
C LYS A 398 16.96 17.90 10.03
N TRP A 399 17.60 16.81 10.45
CA TRP A 399 16.94 15.72 11.14
C TRP A 399 17.25 15.74 12.64
N LYS A 400 18.50 16.04 13.05
CA LYS A 400 19.00 15.86 14.42
C LYS A 400 18.15 16.50 15.52
N LYS A 401 17.51 17.65 15.23
CA LYS A 401 16.61 18.36 16.17
C LYS A 401 15.28 17.64 16.42
N GLU A 402 14.65 17.09 15.37
CA GLU A 402 13.28 16.57 15.44
C GLU A 402 13.20 15.04 15.27
N PHE A 403 14.29 14.35 14.95
CA PHE A 403 14.38 12.90 14.83
C PHE A 403 13.87 12.15 16.07
N LYS A 404 13.21 11.00 15.84
CA LYS A 404 12.63 10.13 16.88
C LYS A 404 12.90 8.63 16.62
N GLY A 405 13.82 8.32 15.70
CA GLY A 405 14.02 6.96 15.20
C GLY A 405 12.83 6.44 14.40
N ASN A 406 12.69 5.11 14.37
CA ASN A 406 11.68 4.39 13.61
C ASN A 406 10.28 4.49 14.24
N VAL A 407 9.57 5.60 14.01
CA VAL A 407 8.20 5.85 14.51
C VAL A 407 7.26 6.35 13.42
N LEU A 408 5.99 5.95 13.52
CA LEU A 408 4.91 6.39 12.63
C LEU A 408 3.70 6.88 13.43
N THR A 409 2.94 7.79 12.85
CA THR A 409 1.79 8.42 13.50
C THR A 409 0.50 7.64 13.24
N PHE A 410 -0.12 7.09 14.29
CA PHE A 410 -1.21 6.13 14.26
C PHE A 410 -2.60 6.78 14.40
N TYR A 411 -2.86 7.84 13.62
CA TYR A 411 -4.11 8.61 13.66
C TYR A 411 -5.32 7.78 13.16
N PHE A 412 -5.91 6.95 14.02
CA PHE A 412 -6.95 6.00 13.66
C PHE A 412 -7.85 5.62 14.84
N THR A 413 -9.16 5.83 14.71
CA THR A 413 -10.16 5.49 15.72
C THR A 413 -10.98 4.27 15.31
N VAL A 414 -10.86 3.15 16.02
CA VAL A 414 -11.66 1.93 15.78
C VAL A 414 -12.89 1.88 16.67
N THR A 415 -14.06 1.80 16.02
CA THR A 415 -15.35 1.44 16.61
C THR A 415 -15.80 0.08 16.09
N GLY A 416 -15.28 -0.99 16.69
CA GLY A 416 -15.53 -2.38 16.27
C GLY A 416 -14.71 -3.39 17.07
N ASN A 417 -14.61 -4.62 16.56
CA ASN A 417 -13.59 -5.56 17.04
C ASN A 417 -12.21 -4.93 16.83
N ARG A 418 -11.35 -5.02 17.85
CA ARG A 418 -10.04 -4.38 17.81
C ARG A 418 -9.08 -5.25 16.98
N PRO A 419 -8.46 -4.73 15.90
CA PRO A 419 -7.31 -5.42 15.32
C PRO A 419 -6.23 -5.55 16.40
N SER A 420 -5.37 -6.55 16.30
CA SER A 420 -4.41 -6.93 17.35
C SER A 420 -3.34 -5.88 17.71
N PHE A 421 -3.32 -4.76 16.99
CA PHE A 421 -2.48 -3.59 17.22
C PHE A 421 -2.86 -2.90 18.55
N LYS A 422 -1.88 -2.70 19.42
CA LYS A 422 -2.04 -1.85 20.60
C LYS A 422 -1.84 -0.39 20.21
N TYR A 423 -2.91 0.41 20.34
CA TYR A 423 -2.86 1.84 20.09
C TYR A 423 -1.83 2.52 21.01
N PRO A 424 -0.90 3.33 20.48
CA PRO A 424 0.03 4.12 21.28
C PRO A 424 -0.71 5.24 22.01
N ILE A 425 -0.27 5.56 23.23
CA ILE A 425 -0.93 6.57 24.10
C ILE A 425 -0.70 8.02 23.59
N ASN A 426 0.24 8.20 22.67
CA ASN A 426 0.70 9.48 22.14
C ASN A 426 0.77 9.47 20.60
N ASP A 427 -0.06 8.66 19.94
CA ASP A 427 -0.09 8.41 18.49
C ASP A 427 1.20 7.88 17.83
N LEU A 428 2.33 7.78 18.54
CA LEU A 428 3.60 7.33 17.97
C LEU A 428 3.80 5.82 18.15
N PHE A 429 3.40 5.07 17.13
CA PHE A 429 3.64 3.63 17.06
C PHE A 429 5.11 3.38 16.68
N LYS A 430 5.84 2.65 17.53
CA LYS A 430 7.26 2.35 17.35
C LYS A 430 7.46 1.11 16.50
N ILE A 431 8.42 1.16 15.58
CA ILE A 431 8.89 0.02 14.82
C ILE A 431 10.24 -0.45 15.40
N GLN A 432 10.36 -1.75 15.68
CA GLN A 432 11.54 -2.35 16.28
C GLN A 432 11.77 -3.77 15.73
N GLY A 433 12.97 -4.01 15.18
CA GLY A 433 13.33 -5.30 14.60
C GLY A 433 12.52 -5.66 13.34
N PHE A 434 12.65 -6.91 12.91
CA PHE A 434 11.97 -7.45 11.73
C PHE A 434 11.52 -8.89 11.97
N VAL A 435 10.53 -9.35 11.21
CA VAL A 435 10.13 -10.75 11.20
C VAL A 435 11.14 -11.53 10.34
N PRO A 436 11.89 -12.49 10.90
CA PRO A 436 12.85 -13.30 10.16
C PRO A 436 12.11 -14.36 9.32
N ALA A 437 12.82 -14.95 8.34
CA ALA A 437 12.24 -15.83 7.33
C ALA A 437 11.43 -17.00 7.93
N GLU A 438 11.88 -17.59 9.04
CA GLU A 438 11.22 -18.73 9.68
C GLU A 438 9.86 -18.34 10.29
N ARG A 439 9.71 -17.10 10.77
CA ARG A 439 8.45 -16.56 11.32
C ARG A 439 7.53 -15.98 10.25
N LEU A 440 8.02 -15.75 9.04
CA LEU A 440 7.21 -15.45 7.86
C LEU A 440 6.66 -16.73 7.24
N ALA A 441 7.53 -17.72 7.00
CA ALA A 441 7.15 -19.03 6.45
C ALA A 441 6.24 -19.85 7.39
N ASN A 442 6.28 -19.59 8.71
CA ASN A 442 5.45 -20.28 9.70
C ASN A 442 4.79 -19.27 10.69
N PRO A 443 3.77 -18.52 10.23
CA PRO A 443 3.27 -17.33 10.93
C PRO A 443 2.26 -17.68 12.04
N TYR A 444 2.74 -18.01 13.23
CA TYR A 444 1.88 -18.29 14.39
C TYR A 444 1.37 -17.02 15.09
N PHE A 445 0.25 -16.48 14.61
CA PHE A 445 -0.45 -15.33 15.17
C PHE A 445 -1.99 -15.48 15.10
N PRO A 446 -2.62 -16.46 15.80
CA PRO A 446 -4.08 -16.52 15.87
C PRO A 446 -4.62 -15.26 16.58
N THR A 447 -5.25 -14.37 15.82
CA THR A 447 -5.81 -13.10 16.34
C THR A 447 -7.30 -13.19 16.69
N SER A 448 -7.99 -14.25 16.24
CA SER A 448 -9.33 -14.64 16.64
C SER A 448 -9.53 -16.16 16.43
N PRO A 449 -10.53 -16.80 17.07
CA PRO A 449 -10.89 -18.20 16.81
C PRO A 449 -11.26 -18.49 15.34
N GLN A 450 -11.74 -17.47 14.62
CA GLN A 450 -12.05 -17.55 13.19
C GLN A 450 -10.79 -17.62 12.32
N GLU A 451 -9.70 -16.99 12.77
CA GLU A 451 -8.39 -16.97 12.07
C GLU A 451 -7.47 -18.15 12.44
N GLU A 452 -7.86 -19.04 13.37
CA GLU A 452 -7.06 -20.23 13.74
C GLU A 452 -6.79 -21.18 12.55
N ASN A 453 -7.61 -21.11 11.49
CA ASN A 453 -7.42 -21.86 10.24
C ASN A 453 -6.72 -21.06 9.12
N THR A 454 -6.40 -19.78 9.32
CA THR A 454 -5.69 -18.96 8.33
C THR A 454 -4.24 -18.73 8.77
N ALA A 455 -3.26 -19.21 8.00
CA ALA A 455 -1.86 -18.86 8.19
C ALA A 455 -1.52 -17.42 7.72
N ALA A 456 -2.45 -16.48 7.92
CA ALA A 456 -2.32 -15.07 7.61
C ALA A 456 -2.27 -14.27 8.91
N PHE A 457 -1.74 -13.04 8.86
CA PHE A 457 -1.89 -12.09 9.96
C PHE A 457 -2.10 -10.68 9.44
N THR A 458 -2.71 -9.83 10.27
CA THR A 458 -2.95 -8.43 9.93
C THR A 458 -1.63 -7.65 9.91
N VAL A 459 -1.35 -7.02 8.77
CA VAL A 459 -0.27 -6.05 8.57
C VAL A 459 -0.83 -4.66 8.36
N ALA A 460 -0.02 -3.65 8.61
CA ALA A 460 -0.31 -2.25 8.31
C ALA A 460 0.85 -1.61 7.54
N LYS A 461 0.56 -0.51 6.82
CA LYS A 461 1.57 0.42 6.31
C LYS A 461 1.12 1.86 6.43
N SER A 462 2.06 2.79 6.46
CA SER A 462 1.80 4.24 6.30
C SER A 462 2.41 4.68 4.98
N GLY A 463 1.57 5.02 3.98
CA GLY A 463 2.01 5.48 2.66
C GLY A 463 1.49 6.88 2.31
N GLN A 464 2.20 7.61 1.45
CA GLN A 464 1.86 9.01 1.13
C GLN A 464 0.48 9.21 0.49
N SER A 465 -0.07 8.19 -0.18
CA SER A 465 -1.30 8.27 -0.96
C SER A 465 -2.47 7.68 -0.17
N SER A 466 -2.31 6.49 0.41
CA SER A 466 -3.35 5.86 1.22
C SER A 466 -3.44 6.39 2.66
N ASN A 467 -2.38 6.99 3.20
CA ASN A 467 -2.14 7.14 4.64
C ASN A 467 -1.97 5.76 5.32
N LEU A 468 -2.36 5.63 6.60
CA LEU A 468 -2.34 4.35 7.33
C LEU A 468 -3.42 3.41 6.78
N THR A 469 -3.01 2.26 6.24
CA THR A 469 -3.89 1.19 5.75
C THR A 469 -3.52 -0.16 6.34
N PHE A 470 -4.53 -1.05 6.39
CA PHE A 470 -4.40 -2.43 6.89
C PHE A 470 -4.59 -3.42 5.74
N GLY A 471 -3.97 -4.59 5.86
CA GLY A 471 -4.02 -5.68 4.90
C GLY A 471 -3.70 -7.01 5.56
N ARG A 472 -3.77 -8.11 4.80
CA ARG A 472 -3.53 -9.47 5.31
C ARG A 472 -2.33 -10.10 4.59
N TYR A 473 -1.35 -10.52 5.38
CA TYR A 473 -0.12 -11.18 4.93
C TYR A 473 -0.38 -12.58 4.38
N SER A 474 0.43 -13.03 3.42
CA SER A 474 0.45 -14.40 2.92
C SER A 474 1.84 -15.05 3.04
N PRO A 475 1.94 -16.26 3.63
CA PRO A 475 3.16 -17.07 3.59
C PRO A 475 3.33 -17.77 2.24
N MET A 476 2.26 -17.89 1.44
CA MET A 476 2.37 -18.30 0.04
C MET A 476 2.75 -17.06 -0.79
N GLU A 477 4.04 -16.97 -1.07
CA GLU A 477 4.66 -15.85 -1.78
C GLU A 477 4.24 -15.85 -3.26
N ALA A 478 4.03 -14.67 -3.83
CA ALA A 478 3.63 -14.50 -5.22
C ALA A 478 4.86 -14.37 -6.11
N TYR A 479 4.81 -15.02 -7.27
CA TYR A 479 5.72 -14.68 -8.37
C TYR A 479 5.10 -13.55 -9.21
N THR A 480 5.90 -12.58 -9.63
CA THR A 480 5.49 -11.48 -10.53
C THR A 480 6.41 -11.42 -11.75
N CYS A 481 5.94 -10.85 -12.87
CA CYS A 481 6.69 -10.86 -14.13
C CYS A 481 6.46 -9.61 -15.02
N SER A 482 7.52 -9.15 -15.68
CA SER A 482 7.44 -8.13 -16.74
C SER A 482 6.55 -8.58 -17.89
N THR A 483 5.98 -7.62 -18.64
CA THR A 483 5.18 -7.89 -19.84
C THR A 483 5.96 -8.61 -20.95
N SER A 484 7.30 -8.50 -20.94
CA SER A 484 8.19 -9.27 -21.82
C SER A 484 8.42 -10.72 -21.38
N GLY A 485 8.02 -11.10 -20.16
CA GLY A 485 8.24 -12.45 -19.61
C GLY A 485 9.67 -12.73 -19.10
N GLU A 486 10.62 -11.85 -19.39
CA GLU A 486 12.06 -12.04 -19.10
C GLU A 486 12.39 -11.83 -17.61
N HIS A 487 11.85 -10.77 -17.02
CA HIS A 487 12.19 -10.33 -15.66
C HIS A 487 11.11 -10.82 -14.69
N GLY A 488 11.46 -11.84 -13.89
CA GLY A 488 10.57 -12.45 -12.91
C GLY A 488 11.11 -12.33 -11.49
N SER A 489 10.22 -12.16 -10.50
CA SER A 489 10.58 -12.01 -9.09
C SER A 489 9.63 -12.76 -8.16
N TRP A 490 10.07 -13.00 -6.93
CA TRP A 490 9.23 -13.45 -5.82
C TRP A 490 8.97 -12.32 -4.84
N GLU A 491 7.74 -12.22 -4.33
CA GLU A 491 7.27 -11.14 -3.47
C GLU A 491 6.32 -11.67 -2.39
N ILE A 492 6.18 -10.95 -1.28
CA ILE A 492 5.05 -11.14 -0.35
C ILE A 492 3.81 -10.47 -0.97
N PRO A 493 2.72 -11.20 -1.27
CA PRO A 493 1.45 -10.61 -1.62
C PRO A 493 0.70 -10.21 -0.35
N ILE A 494 0.10 -9.03 -0.37
CA ILE A 494 -0.69 -8.49 0.74
C ILE A 494 -2.07 -8.16 0.21
N PHE A 495 -3.07 -8.84 0.77
CA PHE A 495 -4.47 -8.69 0.37
C PHE A 495 -5.14 -7.54 1.10
N ASN A 496 -6.12 -6.91 0.44
CA ASN A 496 -6.98 -5.88 1.04
C ASN A 496 -7.66 -6.41 2.32
N TYR A 497 -7.87 -5.53 3.30
CA TYR A 497 -8.57 -5.86 4.54
C TYR A 497 -10.09 -5.78 4.35
N ASP A 498 -10.85 -6.74 4.88
CA ASP A 498 -12.31 -6.80 4.69
C ASP A 498 -13.03 -5.82 5.64
N ARG A 499 -14.13 -5.23 5.16
CA ARG A 499 -14.93 -4.25 5.91
C ARG A 499 -16.10 -4.86 6.67
N ARG A 500 -16.55 -6.06 6.31
CA ARG A 500 -17.77 -6.68 6.84
C ARG A 500 -17.48 -7.79 7.84
N LEU A 501 -16.50 -8.64 7.55
CA LEU A 501 -16.21 -9.83 8.37
C LEU A 501 -15.77 -9.47 9.80
N ASP A 502 -14.95 -8.42 9.93
CA ASP A 502 -14.25 -8.11 11.18
C ASP A 502 -14.94 -6.99 11.99
N GLY A 503 -16.16 -6.60 11.62
CA GLY A 503 -17.00 -5.66 12.40
C GLY A 503 -16.45 -4.22 12.47
N LEU A 504 -15.59 -3.81 11.54
CA LEU A 504 -14.92 -2.50 11.52
C LEU A 504 -15.78 -1.41 10.86
N SER A 505 -16.70 -0.85 11.65
CA SER A 505 -17.48 0.33 11.30
C SER A 505 -16.73 1.62 11.64
N PHE A 506 -16.90 2.67 10.81
CA PHE A 506 -16.20 3.96 10.97
C PHE A 506 -17.14 5.16 10.83
N ILE A 507 -16.84 6.22 11.57
CA ILE A 507 -17.48 7.53 11.46
C ILE A 507 -16.59 8.42 10.55
N GLY A 508 -16.91 8.50 9.26
CA GLY A 508 -16.25 9.41 8.32
C GLY A 508 -16.02 8.85 6.91
N ASP A 509 -15.60 9.71 5.98
CA ASP A 509 -15.30 9.35 4.58
C ASP A 509 -13.90 8.74 4.39
N THR A 510 -13.15 8.50 5.48
CA THR A 510 -11.98 7.61 5.47
C THR A 510 -12.44 6.16 5.33
N ARG A 511 -12.75 5.80 4.09
CA ARG A 511 -12.92 4.41 3.65
C ARG A 511 -11.64 3.65 4.01
N LEU A 512 -11.77 2.51 4.71
CA LEU A 512 -10.82 1.41 4.50
C LEU A 512 -10.91 1.03 3.03
N GLY A 513 -9.98 1.55 2.25
CA GLY A 513 -9.81 1.24 0.85
C GLY A 513 -8.72 0.20 0.66
N GLU A 514 -8.16 0.23 -0.54
CA GLU A 514 -7.11 -0.66 -0.99
C GLU A 514 -5.86 -0.55 -0.11
N PHE A 515 -5.17 -1.68 0.09
CA PHE A 515 -3.98 -1.71 0.93
C PHE A 515 -2.89 -0.75 0.43
N SER A 516 -2.76 -0.61 -0.89
CA SER A 516 -1.70 0.15 -1.58
C SER A 516 -2.25 0.95 -2.76
N ALA A 517 -1.85 2.22 -2.89
CA ALA A 517 -2.14 3.08 -4.04
C ALA A 517 -0.85 3.55 -4.73
N LYS A 518 -0.95 4.08 -5.96
CA LYS A 518 0.20 4.68 -6.67
C LYS A 518 0.82 5.79 -5.79
N GLY A 519 2.14 5.70 -5.58
CA GLY A 519 2.91 6.59 -4.71
C GLY A 519 3.27 5.97 -3.36
N ASP A 520 2.57 4.92 -2.91
CA ASP A 520 2.93 4.23 -1.66
C ASP A 520 4.20 3.36 -1.77
N SER A 521 4.83 3.27 -2.95
CA SER A 521 6.12 2.62 -3.14
C SER A 521 7.18 3.14 -2.15
N GLY A 522 7.95 2.24 -1.54
CA GLY A 522 8.85 2.57 -0.44
C GLY A 522 8.19 2.61 0.93
N SER A 523 6.89 2.39 1.06
CA SER A 523 6.25 2.25 2.38
C SER A 523 6.71 0.99 3.09
N LEU A 524 7.04 1.12 4.38
CA LEU A 524 7.23 -0.03 5.26
C LEU A 524 5.89 -0.70 5.60
N VAL A 525 5.86 -2.02 5.44
CA VAL A 525 4.83 -2.92 5.95
C VAL A 525 5.28 -3.49 7.29
N PHE A 526 4.44 -3.45 8.31
CA PHE A 526 4.75 -3.88 9.68
C PHE A 526 3.59 -4.66 10.33
N ASN A 527 3.91 -5.44 11.37
CA ASN A 527 2.91 -6.24 12.10
C ASN A 527 2.42 -5.55 13.38
N ALA A 528 1.42 -6.15 14.05
CA ALA A 528 0.82 -5.65 15.30
C ALA A 528 1.79 -5.53 16.49
N ARG A 529 3.00 -6.08 16.42
CA ARG A 529 4.07 -5.97 17.43
C ARG A 529 5.08 -4.85 17.12
N GLY A 530 4.96 -4.18 15.97
CA GLY A 530 5.94 -3.19 15.50
C GLY A 530 7.15 -3.81 14.78
N GLU A 531 7.09 -5.08 14.40
CA GLU A 531 8.17 -5.74 13.66
C GLU A 531 8.03 -5.43 12.16
N MET A 532 9.13 -5.08 11.49
CA MET A 532 9.17 -4.89 10.04
C MET A 532 8.86 -6.21 9.31
N VAL A 533 7.94 -6.19 8.34
CA VAL A 533 7.50 -7.36 7.57
C VAL A 533 8.01 -7.29 6.12
N ALA A 534 7.81 -6.16 5.43
CA ALA A 534 8.18 -6.02 4.03
C ALA A 534 8.34 -4.55 3.57
N LEU A 535 9.00 -4.33 2.44
CA LEU A 535 9.11 -3.06 1.73
C LEU A 535 8.20 -3.09 0.49
N LEU A 536 7.13 -2.29 0.48
CA LEU A 536 6.18 -2.25 -0.63
C LEU A 536 6.80 -1.59 -1.87
N HIS A 537 6.69 -2.22 -3.05
CA HIS A 537 7.16 -1.62 -4.32
C HIS A 537 6.12 -1.59 -5.44
N SER A 538 5.16 -2.51 -5.46
CA SER A 538 4.18 -2.59 -6.55
C SER A 538 2.84 -3.22 -6.10
N GLY A 539 1.94 -3.45 -7.05
CA GLY A 539 0.65 -4.10 -6.81
C GLY A 539 -0.12 -4.32 -8.11
N ILE A 540 -1.13 -5.19 -8.09
CA ILE A 540 -2.05 -5.39 -9.23
C ILE A 540 -3.02 -4.20 -9.27
N ILE A 541 -3.06 -3.48 -10.40
CA ILE A 541 -3.86 -2.25 -10.57
C ILE A 541 -4.82 -2.37 -11.76
N THR A 542 -6.13 -2.16 -11.54
CA THR A 542 -7.12 -1.86 -12.59
C THR A 542 -7.25 -0.37 -12.85
N ARG A 543 -7.75 -0.01 -14.03
CA ARG A 543 -8.05 1.38 -14.44
C ARG A 543 -9.41 1.42 -15.13
N ARG A 544 -10.33 2.24 -14.62
CA ARG A 544 -11.63 2.49 -15.22
C ARG A 544 -11.78 3.96 -15.61
N LYS A 545 -12.21 4.22 -16.85
CA LYS A 545 -12.63 5.56 -17.28
C LYS A 545 -14.07 5.79 -16.85
N GLU A 546 -14.33 6.77 -16.00
CA GLU A 546 -15.68 7.11 -15.57
C GLU A 546 -16.33 8.09 -16.55
N GLU A 547 -17.07 7.55 -17.52
CA GLU A 547 -17.75 8.32 -18.58
C GLU A 547 -18.69 9.41 -18.05
N ARG A 548 -19.17 9.30 -16.80
CA ARG A 548 -20.08 10.28 -16.18
C ARG A 548 -19.38 11.48 -15.55
N PHE A 549 -18.08 11.37 -15.22
CA PHE A 549 -17.32 12.40 -14.50
C PHE A 549 -15.99 12.78 -15.16
N GLY A 550 -15.59 12.09 -16.24
CA GLY A 550 -14.37 12.38 -17.00
C GLY A 550 -13.07 11.90 -16.35
N GLY A 551 -13.12 11.40 -15.11
CA GLY A 551 -11.97 10.86 -14.39
C GLY A 551 -11.55 9.46 -14.84
N VAL A 552 -10.36 9.06 -14.39
CA VAL A 552 -9.91 7.66 -14.42
C VAL A 552 -9.73 7.21 -12.98
N THR A 553 -10.57 6.28 -12.55
CA THR A 553 -10.48 5.63 -11.25
C THR A 553 -9.49 4.46 -11.36
N VAL A 554 -8.63 4.31 -10.35
CA VAL A 554 -7.47 3.40 -10.36
C VAL A 554 -7.50 2.62 -9.06
N SER A 555 -7.60 1.28 -9.14
CA SER A 555 -7.87 0.43 -7.97
C SER A 555 -6.84 -0.70 -7.84
N SER A 556 -6.40 -1.01 -6.63
CA SER A 556 -5.41 -2.06 -6.33
C SER A 556 -5.98 -3.25 -5.54
N HIS A 557 -5.79 -4.48 -6.04
CA HIS A 557 -6.35 -5.70 -5.42
C HIS A 557 -5.38 -6.40 -4.47
N VAL A 558 -4.08 -6.34 -4.79
CA VAL A 558 -2.99 -7.02 -4.07
C VAL A 558 -1.76 -6.13 -4.14
N GLY A 559 -1.15 -5.82 -2.99
CA GLY A 559 0.16 -5.17 -2.93
C GLY A 559 1.28 -6.21 -2.94
N PHE A 560 2.42 -5.91 -3.56
CA PHE A 560 3.61 -6.77 -3.61
C PHE A 560 4.80 -6.09 -2.94
N ALA A 561 5.45 -6.81 -2.03
CA ALA A 561 6.47 -6.26 -1.17
C ALA A 561 7.67 -7.22 -0.95
N THR A 562 8.88 -6.68 -0.98
CA THR A 562 10.12 -7.42 -0.72
C THR A 562 10.25 -7.71 0.79
N PRO A 563 10.56 -8.94 1.25
CA PRO A 563 10.65 -9.25 2.68
C PRO A 563 11.67 -8.40 3.44
N ALA A 564 11.29 -7.95 4.64
CA ALA A 564 12.14 -7.06 5.45
C ALA A 564 13.44 -7.74 5.90
N HIS A 565 13.46 -9.05 6.14
CA HIS A 565 14.71 -9.77 6.46
C HIS A 565 15.71 -9.71 5.31
N PHE A 566 15.27 -9.87 4.05
CA PHE A 566 16.12 -9.75 2.87
C PHE A 566 16.60 -8.30 2.72
N VAL A 567 15.71 -7.30 2.84
CA VAL A 567 16.10 -5.88 2.78
C VAL A 567 17.15 -5.54 3.84
N VAL A 568 16.95 -5.96 5.09
CA VAL A 568 17.93 -5.79 6.19
C VAL A 568 19.23 -6.55 5.93
N GLU A 569 19.18 -7.73 5.33
CA GLU A 569 20.39 -8.47 4.94
C GLU A 569 21.18 -7.73 3.86
N GLN A 570 20.54 -7.26 2.79
CA GLN A 570 21.23 -6.49 1.73
C GLN A 570 21.81 -5.17 2.28
N ILE A 571 21.09 -4.49 3.19
CA ILE A 571 21.63 -3.34 3.93
C ILE A 571 22.87 -3.74 4.75
N LYS A 572 22.83 -4.85 5.51
CA LYS A 572 23.99 -5.32 6.29
C LYS A 572 25.16 -5.80 5.42
N ARG A 573 24.92 -6.37 4.24
CA ARG A 573 25.98 -6.68 3.25
C ARG A 573 26.71 -5.41 2.78
N ARG A 574 26.01 -4.27 2.70
CA ARG A 574 26.56 -2.95 2.33
C ARG A 574 27.09 -2.12 3.51
N TYR A 575 26.50 -2.26 4.69
CA TYR A 575 26.80 -1.52 5.92
C TYR A 575 26.92 -2.52 7.09
N PRO A 576 28.07 -3.20 7.29
CA PRO A 576 28.19 -4.34 8.22
C PRO A 576 27.90 -4.03 9.69
N LYS A 577 27.87 -2.76 10.08
CA LYS A 577 27.61 -2.28 11.45
C LYS A 577 26.27 -1.54 11.60
N ALA A 578 25.38 -1.67 10.61
CA ALA A 578 24.07 -1.03 10.60
C ALA A 578 23.24 -1.36 11.86
N ASP A 579 22.87 -0.31 12.61
CA ASP A 579 21.96 -0.39 13.75
C ASP A 579 20.58 0.17 13.40
N PHE A 580 19.56 -0.65 13.61
CA PHE A 580 18.15 -0.39 13.31
C PHE A 580 17.33 -0.06 14.58
N THR A 581 17.98 0.00 15.75
CA THR A 581 17.36 0.05 17.09
C THR A 581 17.61 1.34 17.87
N ARG A 582 18.74 2.02 17.61
CA ARG A 582 19.03 3.38 18.11
C ARG A 582 17.93 4.37 17.70
N GLN A 583 17.63 5.31 18.61
CA GLN A 583 16.52 6.28 18.50
C GLN A 583 16.99 7.75 18.60
N GLU A 584 18.22 7.97 19.05
CA GLU A 584 18.91 9.27 19.05
C GLU A 584 19.74 9.39 17.78
N PHE A 585 19.78 10.56 17.14
CA PHE A 585 20.51 10.79 15.89
C PHE A 585 22.00 10.42 16.04
#